data_AF-A0A6M3M552-F1
#
_entry.id   AF-A0A6M3M552-F1
#
_cell.length_a   1.000
_cell.length_b   1.000
_cell.length_c   1.000
_cell.angle_alpha   90.00
_cell.angle_beta   90.00
_cell.angle_gamma   90.00
#
_symmetry.space_group_name_H-M   'P 1'
#
loop_
_entity.id
_entity.type
_entity.pdbx_description
1 polymer ?
#
loop_
_entity_poly.entity_id
_entity_poly.type
_entity_poly.pdbx_seq_one_letter_code
_entity_poly.pdbx_strand_id
1 'polypeptide(L)'
;MTKEDILALKPGHELDRQIATKIFHETRRKQWIKCYSTSVSLAWELETKIAELGLSEEYSDWLTELALPLKGRLILRTTVFAIAHALPEIRCKAALLALQKE
;
A
#
# COMPACT_ATOMS: atom_id res chain seq x y z
N MET A 1 4.65 5.41 -13.93
CA MET A 1 3.45 5.68 -13.12
C MET A 1 3.90 6.68 -12.09
N THR A 2 3.28 7.85 -12.02
CA THR A 2 3.69 8.90 -11.07
C THR A 2 3.05 8.66 -9.70
N LYS A 3 3.42 9.46 -8.70
CA LYS A 3 2.76 9.48 -7.38
C LYS A 3 1.27 9.74 -7.55
N GLU A 4 0.90 10.74 -8.35
CA GLU A 4 -0.47 11.16 -8.58
C GLU A 4 -1.30 10.04 -9.23
N ASP A 5 -0.71 9.31 -10.18
CA ASP A 5 -1.35 8.15 -10.80
C ASP A 5 -1.70 7.09 -9.73
N ILE A 6 -0.76 6.76 -8.83
CA ILE A 6 -1.01 5.78 -7.75
C ILE A 6 -2.14 6.24 -6.84
N LEU A 7 -2.13 7.51 -6.44
CA LEU A 7 -3.13 8.06 -5.53
C LEU A 7 -4.52 8.07 -6.16
N ALA A 8 -4.60 8.29 -7.48
CA ALA A 8 -5.84 8.27 -8.25
C ALA A 8 -6.39 6.85 -8.52
N LEU A 9 -5.59 5.79 -8.34
CA LEU A 9 -6.07 4.42 -8.52
C LEU A 9 -7.20 4.11 -7.53
N LYS A 10 -8.30 3.56 -8.04
CA LYS A 10 -9.39 3.03 -7.21
C LYS A 10 -9.05 1.61 -6.74
N PRO A 11 -9.54 1.18 -5.56
CA PRO A 11 -9.41 -0.21 -5.16
C PRO A 11 -10.11 -1.13 -6.16
N GLY A 12 -9.56 -2.33 -6.31
CA GLY A 12 -9.99 -3.34 -7.25
C GLY A 12 -8.94 -3.66 -8.31
N HIS A 13 -9.40 -4.16 -9.45
CA HIS A 13 -8.59 -4.93 -10.39
C HIS A 13 -7.28 -4.24 -10.84
N GLU A 14 -7.30 -2.93 -11.13
CA GLU A 14 -6.09 -2.26 -11.62
C GLU A 14 -5.05 -2.04 -10.52
N LEU A 15 -5.46 -1.61 -9.32
CA LEU A 15 -4.55 -1.47 -8.19
C LEU A 15 -3.96 -2.83 -7.80
N ASP A 16 -4.81 -3.86 -7.73
CA ASP A 16 -4.39 -5.23 -7.41
C ASP A 16 -3.41 -5.78 -8.44
N ARG A 17 -3.60 -5.45 -9.72
CA ARG A 17 -2.70 -5.85 -10.80
C ARG A 17 -1.33 -5.21 -10.67
N GLN A 18 -1.27 -3.93 -10.31
CA GLN A 18 0.00 -3.24 -10.09
C GLN A 18 0.76 -3.89 -8.93
N ILE A 19 0.07 -4.24 -7.84
CA ILE A 19 0.65 -4.97 -6.70
C ILE A 19 1.20 -6.33 -7.13
N ALA A 20 0.37 -7.15 -7.79
CA ALA A 20 0.76 -8.48 -8.25
C ALA A 20 1.99 -8.41 -9.17
N THR A 21 2.02 -7.44 -10.09
CA THR A 21 3.10 -7.31 -11.08
C THR A 21 4.39 -6.76 -10.46
N LYS A 22 4.30 -5.72 -9.63
CA LYS A 22 5.47 -4.96 -9.18
C LYS A 22 6.08 -5.45 -7.86
N ILE A 23 5.27 -6.08 -7.00
CA ILE A 23 5.73 -6.53 -5.67
C ILE A 23 5.89 -8.04 -5.64
N PHE A 24 4.91 -8.76 -6.18
CA PHE A 24 4.94 -10.23 -6.20
C PHE A 24 5.56 -10.80 -7.47
N HIS A 25 5.85 -9.95 -8.46
CA HIS A 25 6.37 -10.36 -9.78
C HIS A 25 5.52 -11.45 -10.46
N GLU A 26 4.21 -11.47 -10.15
CA GLU A 26 3.27 -12.41 -10.72
C GLU A 26 2.85 -11.95 -12.12
N THR A 27 3.23 -12.71 -13.13
CA THR A 27 2.85 -12.48 -14.54
C THR A 27 1.56 -13.21 -14.93
N ARG A 28 0.74 -13.63 -13.95
CA ARG A 28 -0.42 -14.49 -14.19
C ARG A 28 -1.37 -13.87 -15.23
N ARG A 29 -1.92 -14.73 -16.10
CA ARG A 29 -2.99 -14.37 -17.04
C ARG A 29 -4.12 -13.71 -16.24
N LYS A 30 -4.64 -12.58 -16.72
CA LYS A 30 -5.59 -11.63 -16.09
C LYS A 30 -6.77 -12.20 -15.26
N GLN A 31 -7.05 -13.50 -15.31
CA GLN A 31 -8.23 -14.12 -14.71
C GLN A 31 -8.17 -14.38 -13.20
N TRP A 32 -7.00 -14.31 -12.54
CA TRP A 32 -6.89 -14.66 -11.11
C TRP A 32 -5.91 -13.75 -10.35
N ILE A 33 -6.14 -12.44 -10.41
CA ILE A 33 -5.41 -11.48 -9.59
C ILE A 33 -6.05 -11.47 -8.20
N LYS A 34 -5.25 -11.65 -7.15
CA LYS A 34 -5.74 -11.59 -5.77
C LYS A 34 -6.22 -10.17 -5.43
N CYS A 35 -7.26 -10.05 -4.62
CA CYS A 35 -7.87 -8.77 -4.27
C CYS A 35 -7.15 -8.05 -3.10
N TYR A 36 -5.89 -7.64 -3.31
CA TYR A 36 -5.05 -7.01 -2.27
C TYR A 36 -5.67 -5.73 -1.67
N SER A 37 -6.26 -4.89 -2.51
CA SER A 37 -6.79 -3.58 -2.15
C SER A 37 -8.14 -3.61 -1.44
N THR A 38 -8.79 -4.78 -1.35
CA THR A 38 -10.07 -4.96 -0.64
C THR A 38 -10.00 -6.01 0.47
N SER A 39 -9.02 -6.91 0.44
CA SER A 39 -8.86 -7.96 1.46
C SER A 39 -7.77 -7.59 2.46
N VAL A 40 -8.16 -7.45 3.72
CA VAL A 40 -7.24 -7.18 4.83
C VAL A 40 -6.17 -8.26 4.97
N SER A 41 -6.54 -9.54 4.84
CA SER A 41 -5.59 -10.65 4.94
C SER A 41 -4.53 -10.60 3.86
N LEU A 42 -4.92 -10.26 2.62
CA LEU A 42 -3.97 -10.14 1.50
C LEU A 42 -3.11 -8.88 1.60
N ALA A 43 -3.65 -7.79 2.16
CA ALA A 43 -2.84 -6.61 2.46
C ALA A 43 -1.75 -6.92 3.50
N TRP A 44 -1.97 -7.87 4.42
CA TRP A 44 -0.94 -8.36 5.34
C TRP A 44 0.15 -9.18 4.63
N GLU A 45 -0.24 -10.04 3.67
CA GLU A 45 0.74 -10.75 2.82
C GLU A 45 1.62 -9.76 2.05
N LEU A 46 1.02 -8.67 1.56
CA LEU A 46 1.72 -7.57 0.92
C LEU A 46 2.74 -6.89 1.86
N GLU A 47 2.36 -6.57 3.09
CA GLU A 47 3.28 -5.97 4.07
C GLU A 47 4.46 -6.88 4.40
N THR A 48 4.19 -8.18 4.55
CA THR A 48 5.23 -9.18 4.74
C THR A 48 6.21 -9.16 3.57
N LYS A 49 5.68 -9.06 2.33
CA LYS A 49 6.52 -8.99 1.14
C LYS A 49 7.36 -7.71 1.06
N ILE A 50 6.78 -6.56 1.42
CA ILE A 50 7.50 -5.30 1.50
C ILE A 50 8.64 -5.35 2.52
N ALA A 51 8.42 -6.02 3.65
CA ALA A 51 9.48 -6.23 4.64
C ALA A 51 10.62 -7.10 4.09
N GLU A 52 10.30 -8.18 3.36
CA GLU A 52 11.31 -8.99 2.66
C GLU A 52 12.11 -8.20 1.61
N LEU A 53 11.50 -7.21 0.97
CA LEU A 53 12.15 -6.32 0.00
C LEU A 53 13.01 -5.23 0.66
N GLY A 54 13.00 -5.12 2.00
CA GLY A 54 13.76 -4.12 2.74
C GLY A 54 13.17 -2.71 2.71
N LEU A 55 11.94 -2.54 2.22
CA LEU A 55 11.28 -1.23 2.01
C LEU A 55 10.38 -0.82 3.19
N SER A 56 10.69 -1.31 4.39
CA SER A 56 9.80 -1.15 5.56
C SER A 56 9.72 0.31 6.03
N GLU A 57 10.81 1.05 5.92
CA GLU A 57 10.89 2.45 6.35
C GLU A 57 10.10 3.35 5.39
N GLU A 58 10.37 3.24 4.09
CA GLU A 58 9.68 4.00 3.04
C GLU A 58 8.19 3.69 3.01
N TYR A 59 7.83 2.42 3.21
CA TYR A 59 6.44 2.01 3.34
C TYR A 59 5.77 2.68 4.54
N SER A 60 6.42 2.70 5.70
CA SER A 60 5.86 3.27 6.93
C SER A 60 5.68 4.79 6.83
N ASP A 61 6.61 5.48 6.18
CA ASP A 61 6.50 6.91 5.88
C ASP A 61 5.28 7.21 5.02
N TRP A 62 5.14 6.49 3.89
CA TRP A 62 4.01 6.66 2.99
C TRP A 62 2.68 6.26 3.63
N LEU A 63 2.66 5.17 4.40
CA LEU A 63 1.47 4.73 5.11
C LEU A 63 1.01 5.79 6.11
N THR A 64 1.95 6.42 6.82
CA THR A 64 1.68 7.52 7.75
C THR A 64 1.13 8.73 7.01
N GLU A 65 1.76 9.16 5.91
CA GLU A 65 1.30 10.30 5.09
C GLU A 65 -0.13 10.08 4.57
N LEU A 66 -0.45 8.85 4.12
CA LEU A 66 -1.76 8.53 3.54
C LEU A 66 -2.85 8.26 4.58
N ALA A 67 -2.52 7.58 5.68
CA ALA A 67 -3.49 7.26 6.72
C ALA A 67 -3.84 8.49 7.59
N LEU A 68 -2.95 9.49 7.63
CA LEU A 68 -3.09 10.70 8.44
C LEU A 68 -2.90 11.95 7.58
N PRO A 69 -3.92 12.41 6.85
CA PRO A 69 -3.84 13.63 6.04
C PRO A 69 -3.76 14.93 6.88
N LEU A 70 -3.46 14.85 8.18
CA LEU A 70 -3.47 15.97 9.10
C LEU A 70 -2.22 16.86 8.94
N LYS A 71 -2.41 18.01 8.28
CA LYS A 71 -1.56 19.20 8.49
C LYS A 71 -1.68 19.65 9.94
N GLY A 72 -0.73 19.26 10.78
CA GLY A 72 -0.58 19.80 12.12
C GLY A 72 -0.22 18.74 13.14
N ARG A 73 0.96 18.90 13.75
CA ARG A 73 1.42 18.14 14.92
C ARG A 73 0.33 18.12 15.99
N LEU A 74 -0.23 16.95 16.29
CA LEU A 74 -0.46 16.42 17.64
C LEU A 74 -1.22 15.08 17.58
N ILE A 75 -1.11 14.31 18.67
CA ILE A 75 -1.82 13.08 19.07
C ILE A 75 -1.17 11.73 18.67
N LEU A 76 -0.02 11.44 19.28
CA LEU A 76 0.73 10.17 19.21
C LEU A 76 -0.09 8.87 19.41
N ARG A 77 -1.28 8.92 20.05
CA ARG A 77 -2.06 7.70 20.37
C ARG A 77 -3.13 7.36 19.33
N THR A 78 -3.81 8.36 18.76
CA THR A 78 -4.78 8.14 17.66
C THR A 78 -4.06 7.86 16.34
N THR A 79 -2.84 8.39 16.16
CA THR A 79 -1.98 8.17 15.00
C THR A 79 -1.66 6.68 14.79
N VAL A 80 -1.22 5.97 15.83
CA VAL A 80 -0.86 4.55 15.73
C VAL A 80 -2.09 3.68 15.45
N PHE A 81 -3.22 3.96 16.08
CA PHE A 81 -4.46 3.22 15.82
C PHE A 81 -4.94 3.42 14.37
N ALA A 82 -4.90 4.64 13.84
CA ALA A 82 -5.28 4.92 12.47
C ALA A 82 -4.39 4.22 11.45
N ILE A 83 -3.06 4.19 11.68
CA ILE A 83 -2.11 3.47 10.83
C ILE A 83 -2.34 1.96 10.93
N ALA A 84 -2.47 1.42 12.14
CA ALA A 84 -2.71 -0.01 12.37
C ALA A 84 -4.03 -0.51 11.79
N HIS A 85 -5.03 0.37 11.63
CA HIS A 85 -6.32 0.07 11.02
C HIS A 85 -6.50 0.72 9.64
N ALA A 86 -5.40 1.11 8.98
CA ALA A 86 -5.46 1.66 7.62
C ALA A 86 -6.15 0.67 6.67
N LEU A 87 -6.99 1.22 5.77
CA LEU A 87 -7.71 0.43 4.78
C LEU A 87 -6.73 -0.33 3.87
N PRO A 88 -7.09 -1.53 3.38
CA PRO A 88 -6.25 -2.31 2.47
C PRO A 88 -5.80 -1.51 1.23
N GLU A 89 -6.66 -0.64 0.71
CA GLU A 89 -6.33 0.29 -0.38
C GLU A 89 -5.14 1.20 -0.04
N ILE A 90 -5.17 1.81 1.14
CA ILE A 90 -4.13 2.75 1.60
C ILE A 90 -2.79 2.03 1.74
N ARG A 91 -2.81 0.80 2.28
CA ARG A 91 -1.63 -0.07 2.36
C ARG A 91 -1.08 -0.41 0.98
N CYS A 92 -1.94 -0.77 0.03
CA CYS A 92 -1.52 -1.04 -1.35
C CYS A 92 -0.88 0.19 -2.01
N LYS A 93 -1.46 1.38 -1.84
CA LYS A 93 -0.89 2.62 -2.38
C LYS A 93 0.46 2.96 -1.75
N ALA A 94 0.58 2.85 -0.42
CA ALA A 94 1.83 3.06 0.29
C ALA A 94 2.94 2.11 -0.21
N ALA A 95 2.62 0.83 -0.41
CA ALA A 95 3.55 -0.16 -0.93
C ALA A 95 4.05 0.17 -2.35
N LEU A 96 3.15 0.64 -3.23
CA LEU A 96 3.53 1.06 -4.58
C LEU A 96 4.37 2.34 -4.59
N LEU A 97 4.13 3.26 -3.66
CA LEU A 97 4.92 4.49 -3.52
C LEU A 97 6.30 4.22 -2.93
N ALA A 98 6.42 3.27 -1.99
CA ALA A 98 7.70 2.84 -1.44
C ALA A 98 8.63 2.31 -2.54
N LEU A 99 8.10 1.59 -3.52
CA LEU A 99 8.85 1.11 -4.68
C LEU A 99 9.33 2.21 -5.65
N GLN A 100 8.80 3.43 -5.58
CA GLN A 100 9.12 4.51 -6.53
C GLN A 100 10.22 5.46 -6.08
N LYS A 101 10.65 5.40 -4.81
CA LYS A 101 11.74 6.24 -4.30
C LYS A 101 13.09 5.66 -4.76
N GLU A 102 13.55 6.11 -5.92
CA GLU A 102 14.97 6.22 -6.32
C GLU A 102 15.35 7.70 -6.43
#